data_AF-W9GEX2-F1
#
_entry.id   AF-W9GEX2-F1
#
_cell.length_a   1.000
_cell.length_b   1.000
_cell.length_c   1.000
_cell.angle_alpha   90.00
_cell.angle_beta   90.00
_cell.angle_gamma   90.00
#
_symmetry.space_group_name_H-M   'P 1'
#
loop_
_entity.id
_entity.type
_entity.pdbx_description
1 polymer ?
#
loop_
_entity_poly.entity_id
_entity_poly.type
_entity_poly.pdbx_seq_one_letter_code
_entity_poly.pdbx_strand_id
1 'polypeptide(L)'
;MRLSVAEAGKRYLEITRPYNVALEAFERGFNEGESVATLQGRARKVARAATAESAALREPAWPLKAEPLIISLAQTDRRAESAWLDVGRAGTRDAMLAAVRRLPTGAGTGAQIRRLLGLPKYDENTY
;
A
#
# COMPACT_ATOMS: atom_id res chain seq x y z
N MET A 1 -10.45 -24.49 -2.60
CA MET A 1 -11.56 -23.77 -3.27
C MET A 1 -11.19 -22.31 -3.40
N ARG A 2 -11.54 -21.66 -4.51
CA ARG A 2 -11.25 -20.24 -4.77
C ARG A 2 -12.32 -19.36 -4.13
N LEU A 3 -11.95 -18.17 -3.65
CA LEU A 3 -12.90 -17.21 -3.09
C LEU A 3 -13.92 -16.79 -4.16
N SER A 4 -15.17 -16.60 -3.74
CA SER A 4 -16.14 -15.85 -4.54
C SER A 4 -15.70 -14.39 -4.67
N VAL A 5 -16.27 -13.66 -5.64
CA VAL A 5 -15.99 -12.24 -5.84
C VAL A 5 -16.28 -11.42 -4.57
N ALA A 6 -17.40 -11.70 -3.89
CA ALA A 6 -17.80 -10.98 -2.68
C ALA A 6 -16.85 -11.25 -1.50
N GLU A 7 -16.46 -12.51 -1.27
CA GLU A 7 -15.49 -12.87 -0.22
C GLU A 7 -14.11 -12.29 -0.52
N ALA A 8 -13.68 -12.34 -1.78
CA ALA A 8 -12.43 -11.74 -2.23
C ALA A 8 -12.43 -10.22 -2.04
N GLY A 9 -13.54 -9.54 -2.32
CA GLY A 9 -13.68 -8.11 -2.07
C GLY A 9 -13.48 -7.75 -0.59
N LYS A 10 -14.16 -8.46 0.32
CA LYS A 10 -13.98 -8.27 1.77
C LYS A 10 -12.54 -8.52 2.19
N ARG A 11 -11.98 -9.64 1.74
CA ARG A 11 -10.61 -10.05 2.08
C ARG A 11 -9.56 -9.05 1.57
N TYR A 12 -9.73 -8.52 0.36
CA TYR A 12 -8.85 -7.50 -0.21
C TYR A 12 -8.87 -6.21 0.61
N LEU A 13 -10.05 -5.75 1.04
CA LEU A 13 -10.16 -4.55 1.88
C LEU A 13 -9.50 -4.76 3.25
N GLU A 14 -9.69 -5.92 3.88
CA GLU A 14 -9.03 -6.25 5.15
C GLU A 14 -7.50 -6.23 5.04
N ILE A 15 -6.96 -6.85 3.98
CA ILE A 15 -5.53 -6.97 3.77
C ILE A 15 -4.89 -5.61 3.47
N THR A 16 -5.55 -4.78 2.65
CA THR A 16 -4.97 -3.52 2.16
C THR A 16 -5.11 -2.36 3.14
N ARG A 17 -6.09 -2.42 4.06
CA ARG A 17 -6.39 -1.34 5.00
C ARG A 17 -5.18 -0.88 5.84
N PRO A 18 -4.37 -1.76 6.46
CA PRO A 18 -3.23 -1.31 7.27
C PRO A 18 -2.18 -0.52 6.49
N TYR A 19 -1.91 -0.90 5.25
CA TYR A 19 -0.99 -0.16 4.38
C TYR A 19 -1.55 1.21 4.03
N ASN A 20 -2.81 1.27 3.58
CA ASN A 20 -3.49 2.53 3.24
C ASN A 20 -3.50 3.52 4.40
N VAL A 21 -3.87 3.07 5.60
CA VAL A 21 -3.84 3.91 6.83
C VAL A 21 -2.44 4.44 7.10
N ALA A 22 -1.41 3.59 7.00
CA ALA A 22 -0.03 4.01 7.27
C ALA A 22 0.47 5.03 6.23
N LEU A 23 0.13 4.80 4.96
CA LEU A 23 0.49 5.66 3.84
C LEU A 23 -0.14 7.04 3.99
N GLU A 24 -1.45 7.12 4.16
CA GLU A 24 -2.16 8.39 4.34
C GLU A 24 -1.67 9.14 5.59
N ALA A 25 -1.39 8.41 6.67
CA ALA A 25 -0.83 9.00 7.88
C ALA A 25 0.56 9.62 7.63
N PHE A 26 1.38 9.06 6.74
CA PHE A 26 2.64 9.65 6.30
C PHE A 26 2.41 10.87 5.40
N GLU A 27 1.52 10.76 4.41
CA GLU A 27 1.22 11.83 3.45
C GLU A 27 0.61 13.06 4.13
N ARG A 28 -0.37 12.87 5.01
CA ARG A 28 -0.95 13.95 5.82
C ARG A 28 0.11 14.63 6.68
N GLY A 29 0.89 13.85 7.43
CA GLY A 29 1.97 14.41 8.25
C GLY A 29 3.02 15.16 7.41
N PHE A 30 3.31 14.68 6.21
CA PHE A 30 4.20 15.38 5.29
C PHE A 30 3.59 16.72 4.88
N ASN A 31 2.33 16.75 4.45
CA ASN A 31 1.62 17.96 4.01
C ASN A 31 1.40 18.97 5.15
N GLU A 32 1.15 18.51 6.36
CA GLU A 32 0.95 19.33 7.56
C GLU A 32 2.26 19.88 8.17
N GLY A 33 3.41 19.51 7.60
CA GLY A 33 4.69 20.05 8.05
C GLY A 33 5.25 19.35 9.31
N GLU A 34 4.88 18.11 9.58
CA GLU A 34 5.43 17.36 10.72
C GLU A 34 6.97 17.26 10.67
N SER A 35 7.56 17.08 11.85
CA SER A 35 9.00 16.94 12.01
C SER A 35 9.57 15.75 11.21
N VAL A 36 10.82 15.89 10.75
CA VAL A 36 11.55 14.81 10.06
C VAL A 36 11.56 13.52 10.89
N ALA A 37 11.78 13.61 12.21
CA ALA A 37 11.78 12.43 13.08
C ALA A 37 10.43 11.69 13.09
N THR A 38 9.32 12.43 13.11
CA THR A 38 7.97 11.85 13.02
C THR A 38 7.75 11.17 11.67
N LEU A 39 8.11 11.85 10.57
CA LEU A 39 7.98 11.32 9.21
C LEU A 39 8.83 10.06 8.99
N GLN A 40 10.05 10.01 9.54
CA GLN A 40 10.87 8.81 9.52
C GLN A 40 10.19 7.63 10.22
N GLY A 41 9.57 7.90 11.39
CA GLY A 41 8.78 6.90 12.12
C GLY A 41 7.60 6.37 11.32
N ARG A 42 6.87 7.27 10.64
CA ARG A 42 5.74 6.93 9.77
C ARG A 42 6.18 6.14 8.54
N ALA A 43 7.24 6.56 7.84
CA ALA A 43 7.79 5.83 6.70
C ALA A 43 8.18 4.38 7.07
N ARG A 44 8.79 4.17 8.24
CA ARG A 44 9.08 2.82 8.76
C ARG A 44 7.82 1.99 9.05
N LYS A 45 6.71 2.63 9.43
CA LYS A 45 5.41 1.94 9.55
C LYS A 45 4.85 1.54 8.19
N VAL A 46 4.93 2.43 7.18
CA VAL A 46 4.53 2.10 5.81
C VAL A 46 5.34 0.92 5.27
N ALA A 47 6.66 0.91 5.46
CA ALA A 47 7.52 -0.20 5.05
C ALA A 47 7.05 -1.55 5.64
N ARG A 48 6.78 -1.59 6.95
CA ARG A 48 6.29 -2.80 7.63
C ARG A 48 4.92 -3.23 7.12
N ALA A 49 4.02 -2.27 6.88
CA ALA A 49 2.69 -2.55 6.36
C ALA A 49 2.74 -3.10 4.92
N ALA A 50 3.61 -2.57 4.06
CA ALA A 50 3.80 -3.06 2.69
C ALA A 50 4.28 -4.52 2.66
N THR A 51 5.22 -4.87 3.55
CA THR A 51 5.70 -6.26 3.68
C THR A 51 4.59 -7.20 4.15
N ALA A 52 3.80 -6.78 5.14
CA ALA A 52 2.68 -7.57 5.65
C ALA A 52 1.58 -7.75 4.59
N GLU A 53 1.24 -6.67 3.86
CA GLU A 53 0.28 -6.71 2.76
C GLU A 53 0.75 -7.65 1.65
N SER A 54 2.00 -7.52 1.20
CA SER A 54 2.60 -8.42 0.19
C SER A 54 2.46 -9.89 0.58
N ALA A 55 2.74 -10.24 1.84
CA ALA A 55 2.61 -11.61 2.32
C ALA A 55 1.14 -12.04 2.32
N ALA A 56 0.27 -11.23 2.93
CA ALA A 56 -1.14 -11.54 3.07
C ALA A 56 -1.89 -11.62 1.72
N LEU A 57 -1.49 -10.85 0.71
CA LEU A 57 -2.06 -10.90 -0.64
C LEU A 57 -1.73 -12.21 -1.38
N ARG A 58 -0.74 -12.99 -0.94
CA ARG A 58 -0.34 -14.25 -1.60
C ARG A 58 -1.06 -15.48 -1.05
N GLU A 59 -1.65 -15.38 0.13
CA GLU A 59 -2.28 -16.52 0.82
C GLU A 59 -3.62 -16.97 0.19
N PRO A 60 -4.56 -16.07 -0.18
CA PRO A 60 -5.86 -16.51 -0.64
C PRO A 60 -5.85 -17.02 -2.08
N ALA A 61 -6.68 -18.02 -2.36
CA ALA A 61 -7.04 -18.35 -3.72
C ALA A 61 -8.03 -17.30 -4.26
N TRP A 62 -7.52 -16.26 -4.93
CA TRP A 62 -8.29 -15.13 -5.49
C TRP A 62 -9.13 -15.52 -6.70
N PRO A 63 -10.17 -14.79 -7.11
CA PRO A 63 -10.84 -15.03 -8.40
C PRO A 63 -9.86 -14.96 -9.59
N LEU A 64 -10.01 -15.84 -10.59
CA LEU A 64 -9.07 -15.98 -11.72
C LEU A 64 -8.78 -14.66 -12.45
N LYS A 65 -9.80 -13.81 -12.62
CA LYS A 65 -9.63 -12.52 -13.29
C LYS A 65 -8.83 -11.50 -12.47
N ALA A 66 -8.86 -11.59 -11.14
CA ALA A 66 -8.21 -10.66 -10.23
C ALA A 66 -6.81 -11.13 -9.79
N GLU A 67 -6.57 -12.43 -9.78
CA GLU A 67 -5.33 -13.04 -9.27
C GLU A 67 -4.05 -12.46 -9.88
N PRO A 68 -3.89 -12.29 -11.21
CA PRO A 68 -2.65 -11.74 -11.77
C PRO A 68 -2.34 -10.32 -11.27
N LEU A 69 -3.37 -9.48 -11.11
CA LEU A 69 -3.22 -8.12 -10.60
C LEU A 69 -2.90 -8.11 -9.11
N ILE A 70 -3.49 -9.00 -8.32
CA ILE A 70 -3.19 -9.11 -6.89
C ILE A 70 -1.76 -9.61 -6.68
N ILE A 71 -1.30 -10.58 -7.46
CA ILE A 71 0.10 -11.02 -7.42
C ILE A 71 1.05 -9.90 -7.84
N SER A 72 0.69 -9.11 -8.86
CA SER A 72 1.47 -7.94 -9.28
C SER A 72 1.53 -6.87 -8.17
N LEU A 73 0.42 -6.61 -7.47
CA LEU A 73 0.38 -5.72 -6.31
C LEU A 73 1.30 -6.22 -5.20
N ALA A 74 1.18 -7.49 -4.81
CA ALA A 74 2.03 -8.10 -3.79
C ALA A 74 3.53 -8.02 -4.12
N GLN A 75 3.91 -8.14 -5.39
CA GLN A 75 5.29 -7.94 -5.82
C GLN A 75 5.75 -6.47 -5.73
N THR A 76 4.85 -5.54 -6.02
CA THR A 76 5.10 -4.11 -5.90
C THR A 76 5.29 -3.70 -4.45
N ASP A 77 4.42 -4.16 -3.54
CA ASP A 77 4.53 -3.86 -2.10
C ASP A 77 5.81 -4.45 -1.51
N ARG A 78 6.20 -5.66 -1.95
CA ARG A 78 7.48 -6.26 -1.56
C ARG A 78 8.68 -5.40 -1.95
N ARG A 79 8.65 -4.76 -3.12
CA ARG A 79 9.69 -3.84 -3.60
C ARG A 79 9.62 -2.47 -2.91
N ALA A 80 8.43 -2.04 -2.53
CA ALA A 80 8.21 -0.76 -1.85
C ALA A 80 8.84 -0.72 -0.45
N GLU A 81 8.97 -1.87 0.25
CA GLU A 81 9.59 -1.95 1.58
C GLU A 81 10.96 -1.23 1.63
N SER A 82 11.90 -1.61 0.75
CA SER A 82 13.26 -1.04 0.78
C SER A 82 13.24 0.47 0.54
N ALA A 83 12.41 0.92 -0.39
CA ALA A 83 12.31 2.33 -0.72
C ALA A 83 11.66 3.14 0.42
N TRP A 84 10.66 2.59 1.12
CA TRP A 84 10.10 3.21 2.33
C TRP A 84 11.10 3.24 3.50
N LEU A 85 11.97 2.25 3.61
CA LEU A 85 13.07 2.28 4.58
C LEU A 85 14.08 3.40 4.24
N ASP A 86 14.35 3.66 2.96
CA ASP A 86 15.20 4.78 2.54
C ASP A 86 14.56 6.13 2.84
N VAL A 87 13.25 6.28 2.62
CA VAL A 87 12.48 7.46 3.09
C VAL A 87 12.63 7.60 4.61
N GLY A 88 12.55 6.50 5.36
CA GLY A 88 12.71 6.46 6.81
C GLY A 88 14.12 6.76 7.33
N ARG A 89 15.13 6.81 6.46
CA ARG A 89 16.53 7.18 6.77
C ARG A 89 16.89 8.60 6.33
N ALA A 90 16.08 9.21 5.47
CA ALA A 90 16.33 10.55 4.97
C ALA A 90 16.36 11.58 6.11
N GLY A 91 17.38 12.43 6.12
CA GLY A 91 17.59 13.45 7.16
C GLY A 91 16.85 14.77 6.92
N THR A 92 16.24 14.94 5.74
CA THR A 92 15.52 16.16 5.38
C THR A 92 14.23 15.83 4.63
N ARG A 93 13.27 16.75 4.64
CA ARG A 93 12.01 16.61 3.90
C ARG A 93 12.23 16.52 2.39
N ASP A 94 13.19 17.27 1.85
CA ASP A 94 13.53 17.19 0.42
C ASP A 94 14.13 15.84 0.03
N ALA A 95 14.99 15.27 0.89
CA ALA A 95 15.53 13.93 0.69
C ALA A 95 14.43 12.87 0.79
N MET A 96 13.47 13.01 1.72
CA MET A 96 12.29 12.15 1.78
C MET A 96 11.46 12.23 0.50
N LEU A 97 11.16 13.43 0.02
CA LEU A 97 10.41 13.64 -1.22
C LEU A 97 11.13 13.02 -2.43
N ALA A 98 12.45 13.21 -2.52
CA ALA A 98 13.27 12.61 -3.55
C ALA A 98 13.27 11.07 -3.50
N ALA A 99 13.23 10.48 -2.30
CA ALA A 99 13.13 9.04 -2.11
C ALA A 99 11.72 8.51 -2.47
N VAL A 100 10.66 9.20 -2.04
CA VAL A 100 9.26 8.87 -2.38
C VAL A 100 9.06 8.87 -3.91
N ARG A 101 9.63 9.85 -4.63
CA ARG A 101 9.55 9.92 -6.10
C ARG A 101 10.19 8.73 -6.83
N ARG A 102 11.02 7.93 -6.15
CA ARG A 102 11.65 6.72 -6.71
C ARG A 102 10.89 5.45 -6.36
N LEU A 103 9.83 5.54 -5.55
CA LEU A 103 9.01 4.38 -5.23
C LEU A 103 8.42 3.78 -6.52
N PRO A 104 8.39 2.44 -6.64
CA PRO A 104 7.70 1.80 -7.75
C PRO A 104 6.23 2.19 -7.71
N THR A 105 5.69 2.68 -8.82
CA THR A 105 4.28 3.07 -8.87
C THR A 105 3.41 1.85 -9.16
N GLY A 106 2.43 1.59 -8.29
CA GLY A 106 1.34 0.63 -8.54
C GLY A 106 0.16 1.24 -9.30
N ALA A 107 0.41 2.30 -10.08
CA ALA A 107 -0.63 3.19 -10.60
C ALA A 107 -1.72 2.41 -11.36
N GLY A 108 -2.97 2.55 -10.91
CA GLY A 108 -4.13 1.92 -11.53
C GLY A 108 -4.39 0.45 -11.15
N THR A 109 -3.41 -0.29 -10.62
CA THR A 109 -3.58 -1.70 -10.25
C THR A 109 -4.66 -1.87 -9.18
N GLY A 110 -4.63 -1.07 -8.11
CA GLY A 110 -5.65 -1.12 -7.05
C GLY A 110 -7.06 -0.81 -7.57
N ALA A 111 -7.20 0.18 -8.46
CA ALA A 111 -8.49 0.53 -9.06
C ALA A 111 -9.04 -0.62 -9.95
N GLN A 112 -8.17 -1.28 -10.71
CA GLN A 112 -8.56 -2.43 -11.53
C GLN A 112 -8.97 -3.63 -10.66
N ILE A 113 -8.23 -3.92 -9.58
CA ILE A 113 -8.60 -4.98 -8.62
C ILE A 113 -9.97 -4.68 -8.02
N ARG A 114 -10.19 -3.46 -7.51
CA ARG A 114 -11.48 -3.06 -6.94
C ARG A 114 -12.63 -3.28 -7.92
N ARG A 115 -12.47 -2.85 -9.18
CA ARG A 115 -13.47 -3.10 -10.23
C ARG A 115 -13.77 -4.59 -10.44
N LEU A 116 -12.74 -5.43 -10.50
CA LEU A 116 -12.90 -6.88 -10.70
C LEU A 116 -13.52 -7.59 -9.49
N LEU A 117 -13.35 -7.01 -8.29
CA LEU A 117 -13.93 -7.50 -7.04
C LEU A 117 -15.30 -6.88 -6.73
N GLY A 118 -15.86 -6.06 -7.62
CA GLY A 118 -17.15 -5.38 -7.39
C GLY A 118 -17.12 -4.36 -6.25
N LEU A 119 -15.94 -3.85 -5.92
CA LEU A 119 -15.74 -2.86 -4.86
C LEU A 119 -15.94 -1.44 -5.40
N PRO A 120 -16.40 -0.49 -4.54
CA PRO A 120 -16.41 0.92 -4.90
C PRO A 120 -14.99 1.43 -5.17
N LYS A 121 -14.91 2.61 -5.80
CA LYS A 121 -13.63 3.34 -5.94
C LYS A 121 -12.99 3.55 -4.57
N TYR A 122 -11.67 3.68 -4.57
CA TYR A 122 -10.95 4.04 -3.35
C TYR A 122 -11.35 5.46 -2.92
N ASP A 123 -11.50 5.66 -1.62
CA ASP A 123 -11.80 6.95 -1.00
C ASP A 123 -10.81 7.18 0.14
N GLU A 124 -9.90 8.12 -0.08
CA GLU A 124 -8.84 8.54 0.85
C GLU A 124 -9.41 9.18 2.14
N ASN A 125 -10.69 9.55 2.17
CA ASN A 125 -11.33 10.08 3.38
C ASN A 125 -11.82 8.96 4.33
N THR A 126 -11.63 7.70 3.97
CA THR A 126 -12.10 6.56 4.75
C THR A 126 -11.21 6.27 5.97
N TYR A 127 -10.01 6.87 6.09
CA TYR A 127 -8.98 6.47 7.05
C TYR A 127 -8.26 7.61 7.79
#